data_AF-A0A9W6E9L6-F1
#
_entry.id   AF-A0A9W6E9L6-F1
#
_cell.length_a   1.000
_cell.length_b   1.000
_cell.length_c   1.000
_cell.angle_alpha   90.00
_cell.angle_beta   90.00
_cell.angle_gamma   90.00
#
_symmetry.space_group_name_H-M   'P 1'
#
loop_
_entity.id
_entity.type
_entity.pdbx_description
1 polymer ?
#
loop_
_entity_poly.entity_id
_entity_poly.type
_entity_poly.pdbx_seq_one_letter_code
_entity_poly.pdbx_strand_id
1 'polypeptide(L)'
;MQVIQATDVVRNVTMLGPTTLHQHVADGFLTCLNATEISYRLYVDDGTTTVIPLSNRTIDFTGIDERLLECMKMSADTMSVAAEDTVEYNENHAGSMGAFQATYAWLVQNGAVGLRPVGSRSVTMEEGLTSREDKGELNAGLLEKRSFSHYSAYLSYHKECPSDDVRIFKSDKCHSYVTKWKSVEFQNLSGNLYLEVQIWPHHGCQKKQQKRLVVLPLKTSYCFNRNTFSFWGEYVGTKKKAYAWLNRGSS
;
A
#
# COMPACT_ATOMS: atom_id res chain seq x y z
N MET A 1 -4.62 41.59 15.46
CA MET A 1 -4.84 40.13 15.47
C MET A 1 -4.85 39.70 14.01
N GLN A 2 -3.71 39.22 13.51
CA GLN A 2 -3.56 38.81 12.11
C GLN A 2 -4.20 37.43 11.96
N VAL A 3 -5.25 37.35 11.15
CA VAL A 3 -5.81 36.07 10.71
C VAL A 3 -4.76 35.45 9.80
N ILE A 4 -3.98 34.51 10.33
CA ILE A 4 -3.15 33.64 9.50
C ILE A 4 -4.15 32.76 8.76
N GLN A 5 -4.41 33.05 7.49
CA GLN A 5 -5.09 32.10 6.62
C GLN A 5 -4.25 30.82 6.64
N ALA A 6 -4.80 29.74 7.21
CA ALA A 6 -4.28 28.41 6.94
C ALA A 6 -4.41 28.22 5.42
N THR A 7 -3.31 28.39 4.69
CA THR A 7 -3.28 28.01 3.29
C THR A 7 -3.50 26.51 3.25
N ASP A 8 -4.63 26.07 2.70
CA ASP A 8 -4.86 24.65 2.40
C ASP A 8 -3.68 24.14 1.59
N VAL A 9 -2.81 23.34 2.21
CA VAL A 9 -1.71 22.71 1.50
C VAL A 9 -2.33 21.59 0.65
N VAL A 10 -2.67 21.93 -0.60
CA VAL A 10 -3.12 20.98 -1.60
C VAL A 10 -1.95 20.06 -1.96
N ARG A 11 -2.15 18.76 -1.82
CA ARG A 11 -1.18 17.72 -2.21
C ARG A 11 -1.63 17.06 -3.50
N ASN A 12 -0.72 16.94 -4.46
CA ASN A 12 -0.96 16.15 -5.66
C ASN A 12 -0.46 14.73 -5.43
N VAL A 13 -1.39 13.78 -5.41
CA VAL A 13 -1.09 12.35 -5.35
C VAL A 13 -1.13 11.79 -6.76
N THR A 14 -0.09 11.07 -7.16
CA THR A 14 -0.04 10.34 -8.43
C THR A 14 -0.89 9.08 -8.34
N MET A 15 -1.87 8.94 -9.24
CA MET A 15 -2.66 7.72 -9.37
C MET A 15 -1.91 6.74 -10.26
N LEU A 16 -1.70 5.52 -9.75
CA LEU A 16 -1.08 4.43 -10.50
C LEU A 16 -2.15 3.51 -11.08
N GLY A 17 -2.06 3.25 -12.38
CA GLY A 17 -2.95 2.33 -13.09
C GLY A 17 -2.17 1.20 -13.79
N PRO A 18 -2.87 0.12 -14.18
CA PRO A 18 -2.24 -1.02 -14.81
C PRO A 18 -1.67 -0.66 -16.19
N THR A 19 -0.56 -1.31 -16.53
CA THR A 19 0.03 -1.29 -17.87
C THR A 19 0.72 -2.62 -18.15
N THR A 20 1.28 -2.77 -19.35
CA THR A 20 2.10 -3.92 -19.71
C THR A 20 3.30 -4.00 -18.79
N LEU A 21 3.53 -5.16 -18.19
CA LEU A 21 4.77 -5.40 -17.44
C LEU A 21 5.95 -5.37 -18.41
N HIS A 22 6.95 -4.54 -18.14
CA HIS A 22 8.18 -4.51 -18.93
C HIS A 22 9.22 -5.48 -18.38
N GLN A 23 9.97 -6.13 -19.27
CA GLN A 23 10.94 -7.15 -18.90
C GLN A 23 11.99 -6.65 -17.89
N HIS A 24 12.58 -5.46 -18.11
CA HIS A 24 13.59 -4.92 -17.19
C HIS A 24 13.03 -4.66 -15.77
N VAL A 25 11.74 -4.33 -15.63
CA VAL A 25 11.07 -4.15 -14.33
C VAL A 25 10.94 -5.51 -13.63
N ALA A 26 10.45 -6.52 -14.35
CA ALA A 26 10.32 -7.88 -13.83
C ALA A 26 11.68 -8.46 -13.43
N ASP A 27 12.68 -8.34 -14.31
CA ASP A 27 14.04 -8.84 -14.07
C ASP A 27 14.69 -8.14 -12.88
N GLY A 28 14.47 -6.82 -12.72
CA GLY A 28 14.94 -6.06 -11.56
C GLY A 28 14.32 -6.55 -10.25
N PHE A 29 13.00 -6.75 -10.22
CA PHE A 29 12.30 -7.27 -9.05
C PHE A 29 12.75 -8.70 -8.69
N LEU A 30 12.81 -9.61 -9.68
CA LEU A 30 13.24 -10.99 -9.48
C LEU A 30 14.70 -11.10 -9.03
N THR A 31 15.58 -10.26 -9.59
CA THR A 31 16.99 -10.17 -9.16
C THR A 31 17.09 -9.74 -7.70
N CYS A 32 16.35 -8.69 -7.31
CA CYS A 32 16.31 -8.26 -5.92
C CYS A 32 15.80 -9.37 -5.00
N LEU A 33 14.70 -10.04 -5.39
CA LEU A 33 14.11 -11.11 -4.60
C LEU A 33 15.07 -12.29 -4.40
N ASN A 34 15.82 -12.68 -5.43
CA ASN A 34 16.81 -13.74 -5.34
C ASN A 34 18.03 -13.36 -4.49
N ALA A 35 18.34 -12.06 -4.35
CA ALA A 35 19.41 -11.54 -3.49
C ALA A 35 19.03 -11.41 -2.01
N THR A 36 17.78 -11.72 -1.64
CA THR A 36 17.34 -11.76 -0.23
C THR A 36 17.94 -12.91 0.56
N GLU A 37 18.47 -13.94 -0.11
CA GLU A 37 18.94 -15.21 0.48
C GLU A 37 17.83 -16.02 1.18
N ILE A 38 16.57 -15.58 1.05
CA ILE A 38 15.39 -16.28 1.55
C ILE A 38 14.66 -16.92 0.37
N SER A 39 14.29 -18.18 0.55
CA SER A 39 13.49 -18.89 -0.44
C SER A 39 12.04 -18.45 -0.41
N TYR A 40 11.62 -17.72 -1.44
CA TYR A 40 10.24 -17.34 -1.69
C TYR A 40 9.65 -18.09 -2.88
N ARG A 41 8.32 -18.10 -2.94
CA ARG A 41 7.54 -18.49 -4.11
C ARG A 41 6.70 -17.31 -4.55
N LEU A 42 6.28 -17.33 -5.82
CA LEU A 42 5.51 -16.29 -6.47
C LEU A 42 4.24 -16.90 -7.05
N TYR A 43 3.12 -16.19 -6.96
CA TYR A 43 1.95 -16.44 -7.78
C TYR A 43 1.36 -15.10 -8.22
N VAL A 44 0.54 -15.09 -9.27
CA VAL A 44 -0.14 -13.87 -9.72
C VAL A 44 -1.59 -13.91 -9.28
N ASP A 45 -2.03 -12.85 -8.61
CA ASP A 45 -3.37 -12.67 -8.04
C ASP A 45 -3.99 -11.41 -8.64
N ASP A 46 -4.84 -11.59 -9.66
CA ASP A 46 -5.51 -10.50 -10.39
C ASP A 46 -4.57 -9.35 -10.78
N GLY A 47 -3.51 -9.70 -11.53
CA GLY A 47 -2.47 -8.77 -11.96
C GLY A 47 -1.37 -8.51 -10.94
N THR A 48 -1.61 -8.79 -9.65
CA THR A 48 -0.62 -8.56 -8.59
C THR A 48 0.34 -9.74 -8.48
N THR A 49 1.63 -9.49 -8.67
CA THR A 49 2.67 -10.48 -8.34
C THR A 49 2.80 -10.60 -6.83
N THR A 50 2.38 -11.73 -6.29
CA THR A 50 2.32 -11.98 -4.84
C THR A 50 3.44 -12.91 -4.41
N VAL A 51 4.28 -12.42 -3.50
CA VAL A 51 5.38 -13.16 -2.88
C VAL A 51 4.87 -13.90 -1.65
N ILE A 52 5.19 -15.18 -1.52
CA ILE A 52 4.88 -15.98 -0.35
C ILE A 52 6.14 -16.70 0.15
N PRO A 53 6.30 -16.90 1.47
CA PRO A 53 7.42 -17.65 2.00
C PRO A 53 7.29 -19.14 1.62
N LEU A 54 8.43 -19.83 1.45
CA LEU A 54 8.45 -21.26 1.14
C LEU A 54 7.86 -22.12 2.28
N SER A 55 8.12 -21.74 3.53
CA SER A 55 7.58 -22.41 4.71
C SER A 55 6.29 -21.75 5.19
N ASN A 56 5.49 -22.49 5.96
CA ASN A 56 4.30 -21.98 6.63
C ASN A 56 4.71 -20.96 7.72
N ARG A 57 4.63 -19.67 7.39
CA ARG A 57 4.94 -18.56 8.31
C ARG A 57 4.30 -17.25 7.86
N THR A 58 4.31 -16.27 8.75
CA THR A 58 3.95 -14.89 8.44
C THR A 58 5.13 -14.16 7.81
N ILE A 59 4.84 -13.14 7.01
CA ILE A 59 5.82 -12.16 6.53
C ILE A 59 6.19 -11.19 7.67
N ASP A 60 7.48 -10.99 7.91
CA ASP A 60 8.06 -10.11 8.92
C ASP A 60 9.04 -9.11 8.31
N PHE A 61 8.51 -7.95 7.89
CA PHE A 61 9.30 -6.85 7.34
C PHE A 61 10.23 -6.15 8.35
N THR A 62 10.16 -6.47 9.64
CA THR A 62 11.07 -5.94 10.67
C THR A 62 12.16 -6.93 11.08
N GLY A 63 12.10 -8.14 10.54
CA GLY A 63 13.04 -9.22 10.79
C GLY A 63 13.52 -9.83 9.49
N ILE A 64 13.28 -11.13 9.31
CA ILE A 64 13.89 -11.88 8.20
C ILE A 64 13.47 -11.35 6.82
N ASP A 65 12.26 -10.80 6.65
CA ASP A 65 11.76 -10.31 5.37
C ASP A 65 12.06 -8.82 5.13
N GLU A 66 12.95 -8.20 5.90
CA GLU A 66 13.34 -6.78 5.70
C GLU A 66 13.81 -6.51 4.26
N ARG A 67 14.63 -7.39 3.68
CA ARG A 67 15.08 -7.24 2.27
C ARG A 67 13.95 -7.44 1.25
N LEU A 68 12.96 -8.26 1.55
CA LEU A 68 11.78 -8.39 0.69
C LEU A 68 11.02 -7.05 0.63
N LEU A 69 10.88 -6.36 1.76
CA LEU A 69 10.28 -5.03 1.81
C LEU A 69 11.05 -4.04 0.94
N GLU A 70 12.39 -4.09 0.92
CA GLU A 70 13.21 -3.25 0.03
C GLU A 70 12.91 -3.52 -1.44
N CYS A 71 12.86 -4.78 -1.86
CA CYS A 71 12.50 -5.17 -3.23
C CYS A 71 11.11 -4.70 -3.63
N MET A 72 10.14 -4.81 -2.72
CA MET A 72 8.78 -4.30 -2.94
C MET A 72 8.78 -2.79 -3.11
N LYS A 73 9.49 -2.05 -2.25
CA LYS A 73 9.59 -0.58 -2.35
C LYS A 73 10.22 -0.13 -3.67
N MET A 74 11.25 -0.82 -4.15
CA MET A 74 11.90 -0.51 -5.43
C MET A 74 10.98 -0.70 -6.64
N SER A 75 9.96 -1.56 -6.52
CA SER A 75 9.08 -1.93 -7.63
C SER A 75 7.68 -1.32 -7.52
N ALA A 76 7.32 -0.75 -6.37
CA ALA A 76 5.96 -0.36 -6.01
C ALA A 76 5.31 0.70 -6.92
N ASP A 77 6.08 1.39 -7.78
CA ASP A 77 5.55 2.33 -8.77
C ASP A 77 5.64 1.87 -10.23
N THR A 78 6.26 0.72 -10.48
CA THR A 78 6.48 0.17 -11.82
C THR A 78 5.87 -1.21 -12.00
N MET A 79 5.52 -1.90 -10.92
CA MET A 79 4.94 -3.24 -10.92
C MET A 79 3.97 -3.42 -9.75
N SER A 80 2.87 -4.13 -9.98
CA SER A 80 1.94 -4.49 -8.90
C SER A 80 2.50 -5.67 -8.10
N VAL A 81 2.93 -5.39 -6.86
CA VAL A 81 3.57 -6.37 -5.97
C VAL A 81 2.93 -6.37 -4.58
N ALA A 82 2.85 -7.56 -3.99
CA ALA A 82 2.42 -7.77 -2.61
C ALA A 82 3.16 -8.95 -1.98
N ALA A 83 3.11 -9.06 -0.66
CA ALA A 83 3.55 -10.24 0.06
C ALA A 83 2.38 -10.86 0.83
N GLU A 84 2.30 -12.17 0.94
CA GLU A 84 1.21 -12.87 1.62
C GLU A 84 1.74 -13.96 2.56
N ASP A 85 1.07 -14.12 3.71
CA ASP A 85 1.36 -15.19 4.66
C ASP A 85 0.93 -16.57 4.12
N THR A 86 1.60 -17.62 4.56
CA THR A 86 1.26 -19.03 4.24
C THR A 86 0.71 -19.80 5.42
N VAL A 87 0.28 -19.09 6.47
CA VAL A 87 -0.24 -19.70 7.72
C VAL A 87 -1.60 -20.35 7.61
N GLU A 88 -2.37 -19.96 6.59
CA GLU A 88 -3.67 -20.54 6.29
C GLU A 88 -3.67 -21.06 4.86
N TYR A 89 -4.46 -22.10 4.62
CA TYR A 89 -4.59 -22.67 3.28
C TYR A 89 -5.15 -21.63 2.31
N ASN A 90 -4.49 -21.50 1.16
CA ASN A 90 -4.97 -20.77 0.01
C ASN A 90 -4.68 -21.61 -1.24
N GLU A 91 -5.71 -21.91 -2.02
CA GLU A 91 -5.61 -22.72 -3.23
C GLU A 91 -4.61 -22.16 -4.25
N ASN A 92 -4.43 -20.83 -4.28
CA ASN A 92 -3.48 -20.17 -5.16
C ASN A 92 -2.01 -20.47 -4.80
N HIS A 93 -1.72 -20.90 -3.58
CA HIS A 93 -0.36 -21.24 -3.17
C HIS A 93 0.15 -22.50 -3.88
N ALA A 94 -0.73 -23.43 -4.26
CA ALA A 94 -0.34 -24.66 -4.95
C ALA A 94 0.23 -24.40 -6.36
N GLY A 95 -0.29 -23.38 -7.05
CA GLY A 95 0.17 -22.96 -8.39
C GLY A 95 1.38 -22.03 -8.39
N SER A 96 1.95 -21.74 -7.22
CA SER A 96 3.08 -20.81 -7.12
C SER A 96 4.38 -21.38 -7.71
N MET A 97 5.26 -20.51 -8.19
CA MET A 97 6.58 -20.80 -8.76
C MET A 97 7.68 -20.41 -7.77
N GLY A 98 8.76 -21.18 -7.65
CA GLY A 98 9.92 -20.72 -6.87
C GLY A 98 10.50 -19.43 -7.46
N ALA A 99 10.84 -18.44 -6.63
CA ALA A 99 11.34 -17.14 -7.09
C ALA A 99 12.56 -17.26 -8.03
N PHE A 100 13.45 -18.21 -7.75
CA PHE A 100 14.63 -18.52 -8.58
C PHE A 100 14.29 -19.08 -9.97
N GLN A 101 13.11 -19.71 -10.12
CA GLN A 101 12.64 -20.30 -11.38
C GLN A 101 11.70 -19.37 -12.14
N ALA A 102 11.13 -18.37 -11.47
CA ALA A 102 10.23 -17.41 -12.09
C ALA A 102 10.98 -16.55 -13.11
N THR A 103 10.31 -16.24 -14.22
CA THR A 103 10.83 -15.42 -15.30
C THR A 103 9.83 -14.34 -15.68
N TYR A 104 10.26 -13.30 -16.38
CA TYR A 104 9.36 -12.33 -17.00
C TYR A 104 8.25 -13.00 -17.82
N ALA A 105 8.58 -13.98 -18.66
CA ALA A 105 7.60 -14.69 -19.48
C ALA A 105 6.55 -15.41 -18.63
N TRP A 106 6.97 -16.07 -17.54
CA TRP A 106 6.05 -16.72 -16.62
C TRP A 106 5.13 -15.71 -15.92
N LEU A 107 5.66 -14.56 -15.47
CA LEU A 107 4.86 -13.50 -14.85
C LEU A 107 3.79 -12.98 -15.80
N VAL A 108 4.16 -12.64 -17.04
CA VAL A 108 3.22 -12.14 -18.06
C VAL A 108 2.18 -13.20 -18.43
N GLN A 109 2.59 -14.47 -18.59
CA GLN A 109 1.67 -15.57 -18.89
C GLN A 109 0.61 -15.76 -17.78
N ASN A 110 0.98 -15.50 -16.52
CA ASN A 110 0.07 -15.56 -15.38
C ASN A 110 -0.67 -14.23 -15.13
N GLY A 111 -0.51 -13.25 -16.02
CA GLY A 111 -1.28 -12.01 -16.01
C GLY A 111 -0.68 -10.89 -15.15
N ALA A 112 0.57 -10.97 -14.72
CA ALA A 112 1.19 -9.91 -13.92
C ALA A 112 1.21 -8.58 -14.68
N VAL A 113 0.93 -7.47 -13.97
CA VAL A 113 0.85 -6.14 -14.58
C VAL A 113 1.98 -5.22 -14.11
N GLY A 114 2.44 -4.38 -15.03
CA GLY A 114 3.21 -3.20 -14.70
C GLY A 114 2.30 -2.08 -14.19
N LEU A 115 2.90 -1.01 -13.66
CA LEU A 115 2.19 0.19 -13.24
C LEU A 115 2.72 1.41 -13.99
N ARG A 116 1.81 2.35 -14.28
CA ARG A 116 2.15 3.67 -14.82
C ARG A 116 1.29 4.75 -14.18
N PRO A 117 1.76 6.00 -14.14
CA PRO A 117 0.91 7.14 -13.82
C PRO A 117 -0.26 7.24 -14.81
N VAL A 118 -1.49 7.33 -14.29
CA VAL A 118 -2.71 7.51 -15.10
C VAL A 118 -3.44 8.82 -14.79
N GLY A 119 -2.97 9.57 -13.79
CA GLY A 119 -3.48 10.87 -13.43
C GLY A 119 -2.94 11.35 -12.09
N SER A 120 -3.50 12.45 -11.61
CA SER A 120 -3.22 12.99 -10.29
C SER A 120 -4.51 13.37 -9.59
N ARG A 121 -4.57 13.15 -8.27
CA ARG A 121 -5.65 13.61 -7.41
C ARG A 121 -5.12 14.69 -6.48
N SER A 122 -5.73 15.87 -6.54
CA SER A 122 -5.51 16.93 -5.57
C SER A 122 -6.26 16.58 -4.30
N VAL A 123 -5.57 16.56 -3.16
CA VAL A 123 -6.15 16.30 -1.84
C VAL A 123 -5.84 17.49 -0.96
N THR A 124 -6.87 18.09 -0.36
CA THR A 124 -6.65 19.11 0.66
C THR A 124 -6.20 18.42 1.95
N MET A 125 -5.36 19.07 2.76
CA MET A 125 -5.01 18.48 4.07
C MET A 125 -6.26 18.23 4.91
N GLU A 126 -7.30 19.05 4.80
CA GLU A 126 -8.59 18.86 5.48
C GLU A 126 -9.26 17.52 5.11
N GLU A 127 -9.19 17.09 3.85
CA GLU A 127 -9.64 15.77 3.39
C GLU A 127 -8.78 14.61 3.91
N GLY A 128 -7.60 14.85 4.47
CA GLY A 128 -6.84 13.87 5.25
C GLY A 128 -7.16 13.88 6.75
N LEU A 129 -8.00 14.82 7.19
CA LEU A 129 -8.18 15.21 8.60
C LEU A 129 -9.62 15.12 9.12
N THR A 130 -10.62 14.80 8.30
CA THR A 130 -12.01 14.66 8.75
C THR A 130 -12.26 13.33 9.49
N SER A 131 -11.49 13.05 10.53
CA SER A 131 -11.99 12.27 11.66
C SER A 131 -12.83 13.20 12.53
N ARG A 132 -14.08 12.83 12.73
CA ARG A 132 -15.11 13.58 13.45
C ARG A 132 -14.89 13.61 14.98
N GLU A 133 -13.69 13.96 15.44
CA GLU A 133 -13.38 14.14 16.86
C GLU A 133 -12.85 15.56 17.13
N ASP A 134 -13.70 16.29 17.87
CA ASP A 134 -13.57 17.59 18.51
C ASP A 134 -13.35 18.85 17.66
N LYS A 135 -14.39 19.70 17.70
CA LYS A 135 -14.41 21.11 17.31
C LYS A 135 -13.54 21.95 18.26
N GLY A 136 -12.25 21.67 18.32
CA GLY A 136 -11.25 22.53 18.93
C GLY A 136 -10.54 23.36 17.86
N GLU A 137 -10.20 24.61 18.17
CA GLU A 137 -9.46 25.52 17.29
C GLU A 137 -8.28 24.83 16.59
N LEU A 138 -8.32 24.83 15.26
CA LEU A 138 -7.33 24.19 14.39
C LEU A 138 -6.02 24.99 14.39
N ASN A 139 -5.06 24.55 15.21
CA ASN A 139 -3.69 25.05 15.15
C ASN A 139 -2.89 24.31 14.05
N ALA A 140 -2.05 25.04 13.30
CA ALA A 140 -1.17 24.48 12.27
C ALA A 140 -0.29 23.30 12.78
N GLY A 141 0.22 23.39 14.01
CA GLY A 141 0.99 22.29 14.63
C GLY A 141 0.17 21.04 15.00
N LEU A 142 -1.16 21.18 15.14
CA LEU A 142 -2.09 20.04 15.33
C LEU A 142 -2.44 19.38 13.98
N LEU A 143 -2.58 20.16 12.91
CA LEU A 143 -2.71 19.67 11.54
C LEU A 143 -1.48 18.84 11.13
N GLU A 144 -0.27 19.31 11.49
CA GLU A 144 1.01 18.64 11.24
C GLU A 144 1.12 17.26 11.93
N LYS A 145 0.76 17.16 13.22
CA LYS A 145 0.74 15.88 13.95
C LYS A 145 -0.27 14.87 13.39
N ARG A 146 -1.36 15.37 12.77
CA ARG A 146 -2.45 14.53 12.23
C ARG A 146 -2.19 14.00 10.81
N SER A 147 -1.26 14.61 10.06
CA SER A 147 -0.93 14.23 8.67
C SER A 147 -0.26 12.85 8.52
N PHE A 148 0.45 12.38 9.55
CA PHE A 148 1.01 11.02 9.61
C PHE A 148 0.22 10.09 10.53
N SER A 149 -0.90 10.56 11.08
CA SER A 149 -1.79 9.71 11.86
C SER A 149 -2.96 9.20 11.04
N HIS A 150 -3.07 9.57 9.76
CA HIS A 150 -4.18 9.18 8.89
C HIS A 150 -3.74 8.88 7.44
N TYR A 151 -4.38 7.90 6.83
CA TYR A 151 -4.26 7.58 5.41
C TYR A 151 -5.65 7.43 4.80
N SER A 152 -5.73 7.53 3.48
CA SER A 152 -7.00 7.38 2.76
C SER A 152 -7.06 6.00 2.09
N ALA A 153 -8.27 5.43 2.04
CA ALA A 153 -8.55 4.25 1.25
C ALA A 153 -9.89 4.38 0.52
N TYR A 154 -9.97 3.73 -0.63
CA TYR A 154 -11.11 3.70 -1.53
C TYR A 154 -11.63 2.27 -1.54
N LEU A 155 -12.73 2.05 -0.82
CA LEU A 155 -13.33 0.72 -0.68
C LEU A 155 -14.45 0.55 -1.71
N SER A 156 -14.49 -0.58 -2.40
CA SER A 156 -15.55 -0.87 -3.38
C SER A 156 -16.11 -2.28 -3.25
N TYR A 157 -17.40 -2.42 -3.56
CA TYR A 157 -18.09 -3.70 -3.69
C TYR A 157 -17.97 -4.31 -5.09
N HIS A 158 -17.24 -3.66 -6.01
CA HIS A 158 -17.01 -4.11 -7.38
C HIS A 158 -15.55 -4.48 -7.61
N LYS A 159 -15.32 -5.51 -8.43
CA LYS A 159 -13.97 -5.96 -8.80
C LYS A 159 -13.31 -5.11 -9.89
N GLU A 160 -14.08 -4.30 -10.60
CA GLU A 160 -13.55 -3.42 -11.67
C GLU A 160 -12.82 -2.18 -11.11
N CYS A 161 -12.78 -2.07 -9.77
CA CYS A 161 -12.29 -0.95 -8.99
C CYS A 161 -12.75 0.49 -9.35
N PRO A 162 -14.06 0.76 -9.42
CA PRO A 162 -14.59 2.08 -9.16
C PRO A 162 -14.92 2.21 -7.67
N SER A 163 -14.29 3.18 -7.00
CA SER A 163 -14.68 3.65 -5.67
C SER A 163 -14.61 5.16 -5.70
N ASP A 164 -15.78 5.80 -5.69
CA ASP A 164 -15.89 7.26 -5.76
C ASP A 164 -15.69 7.90 -4.38
N ASP A 165 -15.93 7.13 -3.31
CA ASP A 165 -15.92 7.63 -1.93
C ASP A 165 -14.58 7.41 -1.25
N VAL A 166 -13.84 8.51 -1.05
CA VAL A 166 -12.67 8.53 -0.17
C VAL A 166 -13.09 8.26 1.27
N ARG A 167 -12.35 7.38 1.96
CA ARG A 167 -12.48 7.18 3.41
C ARG A 167 -11.15 7.37 4.08
N ILE A 168 -11.17 8.05 5.23
CA ILE A 168 -9.97 8.38 6.01
C ILE A 168 -9.88 7.45 7.21
N PHE A 169 -8.69 6.91 7.44
CA PHE A 169 -8.42 5.93 8.47
C PHE A 169 -7.24 6.35 9.32
N LYS A 170 -7.37 6.19 10.64
CA LYS A 170 -6.26 6.39 11.56
C LYS A 170 -5.17 5.34 11.29
N SER A 171 -3.92 5.77 11.15
CA SER A 171 -2.76 4.89 11.04
C SER A 171 -2.53 4.12 12.34
N ASP A 172 -1.84 3.01 12.24
CA ASP A 172 -1.53 2.12 13.37
C ASP A 172 -2.80 1.67 14.14
N LYS A 173 -3.90 1.47 13.41
CA LYS A 173 -5.17 0.98 13.96
C LYS A 173 -5.78 -0.04 13.01
N CYS A 174 -6.31 -1.12 13.59
CA CYS A 174 -7.10 -2.09 12.85
C CYS A 174 -8.49 -1.52 12.53
N HIS A 175 -8.86 -1.57 11.25
CA HIS A 175 -10.20 -1.22 10.76
C HIS A 175 -10.88 -2.47 10.26
N SER A 176 -12.05 -2.81 10.81
CA SER A 176 -12.75 -4.06 10.53
C SER A 176 -14.23 -3.81 10.26
N TYR A 177 -14.78 -4.54 9.30
CA TYR A 177 -16.16 -4.43 8.82
C TYR A 177 -16.86 -5.78 8.92
N VAL A 178 -18.18 -5.78 9.14
CA VAL A 178 -19.00 -7.01 9.13
C VAL A 178 -19.20 -7.55 7.71
N THR A 179 -19.20 -6.68 6.70
CA THR A 179 -19.29 -7.05 5.29
C THR A 179 -17.95 -6.87 4.59
N LYS A 180 -17.66 -7.73 3.62
CA LYS A 180 -16.43 -7.65 2.81
C LYS A 180 -16.57 -6.65 1.68
N TRP A 181 -15.52 -5.87 1.49
CA TRP A 181 -15.27 -5.10 0.28
C TRP A 181 -14.64 -6.02 -0.77
N LYS A 182 -14.96 -5.83 -2.04
CA LYS A 182 -14.43 -6.63 -3.16
C LYS A 182 -13.10 -6.11 -3.68
N SER A 183 -12.84 -4.84 -3.45
CA SER A 183 -11.60 -4.20 -3.84
C SER A 183 -11.26 -3.05 -2.90
N VAL A 184 -9.97 -2.72 -2.84
CA VAL A 184 -9.45 -1.60 -2.07
C VAL A 184 -8.25 -0.97 -2.77
N GLU A 185 -8.22 0.35 -2.81
CA GLU A 185 -7.06 1.15 -3.15
C GLU A 185 -6.65 1.99 -1.93
N PHE A 186 -5.35 2.13 -1.69
CA PHE A 186 -4.80 2.95 -0.61
C PHE A 186 -4.07 4.16 -1.17
N GLN A 187 -4.16 5.28 -0.47
CA GLN A 187 -3.52 6.52 -0.85
C GLN A 187 -2.56 6.98 0.25
N ASN A 188 -1.31 7.25 -0.15
CA ASN A 188 -0.29 7.80 0.72
C ASN A 188 -0.21 9.32 0.53
N LEU A 189 -0.54 10.07 1.60
CA LEU A 189 -0.53 11.53 1.61
C LEU A 189 0.82 12.13 2.06
N SER A 190 1.74 11.29 2.53
CA SER A 190 3.09 11.70 2.92
C SER A 190 3.99 11.85 1.71
N GLY A 191 4.80 12.91 1.66
CA GLY A 191 5.86 13.06 0.65
C GLY A 191 7.21 12.49 1.04
N ASN A 192 7.32 11.84 2.20
CA ASN A 192 8.59 11.30 2.70
C ASN A 192 8.50 9.90 3.32
N LEU A 193 7.33 9.49 3.80
CA LEU A 193 7.12 8.18 4.40
C LEU A 193 6.39 7.32 3.38
N TYR A 194 6.78 6.05 3.29
CA TYR A 194 5.93 5.08 2.61
C TYR A 194 4.84 4.63 3.59
N LEU A 195 3.71 4.21 3.04
CA LEU A 195 2.62 3.62 3.80
C LEU A 195 2.72 2.11 3.63
N GLU A 196 3.00 1.40 4.71
CA GLU A 196 2.84 -0.05 4.75
C GLU A 196 1.36 -0.34 5.04
N VAL A 197 0.77 -1.25 4.27
CA VAL A 197 -0.64 -1.62 4.44
C VAL A 197 -0.76 -3.13 4.49
N GLN A 198 -1.70 -3.58 5.31
CA GLN A 198 -2.04 -4.98 5.50
C GLN A 198 -3.54 -5.12 5.30
N ILE A 199 -3.96 -6.08 4.48
CA ILE A 199 -5.37 -6.41 4.25
C ILE A 199 -5.63 -7.87 4.64
N TRP A 200 -6.81 -8.12 5.17
CA TRP A 200 -7.23 -9.44 5.61
C TRP A 200 -8.56 -9.85 4.99
N PRO A 201 -8.68 -11.12 4.56
CA PRO A 201 -9.96 -11.69 4.15
C PRO A 201 -10.83 -12.12 5.35
N HIS A 202 -10.48 -11.68 6.57
CA HIS A 202 -11.18 -11.97 7.82
C HIS A 202 -11.35 -10.70 8.66
N HIS A 203 -12.23 -10.76 9.66
CA HIS A 203 -12.48 -9.66 10.59
C HIS A 203 -11.34 -9.49 11.62
N GLY A 204 -11.23 -8.29 12.19
CA GLY A 204 -10.42 -8.04 13.40
C GLY A 204 -8.91 -8.06 13.18
N CYS A 205 -8.42 -7.90 11.94
CA CYS A 205 -7.00 -7.92 11.59
C CYS A 205 -6.26 -9.13 12.18
N GLN A 206 -6.92 -10.29 12.14
CA GLN A 206 -6.31 -11.55 12.57
C GLN A 206 -5.03 -11.76 11.77
N LYS A 207 -3.88 -11.92 12.44
CA LYS A 207 -2.54 -12.05 11.83
C LYS A 207 -2.32 -13.36 11.05
N LYS A 208 -3.26 -13.70 10.18
CA LYS A 208 -3.33 -14.91 9.39
C LYS A 208 -3.89 -14.60 8.01
N GLN A 209 -3.33 -15.22 6.99
CA GLN A 209 -3.71 -14.99 5.58
C GLN A 209 -3.67 -13.51 5.19
N GLN A 210 -2.76 -12.73 5.80
CA GLN A 210 -2.65 -11.31 5.53
C GLN A 210 -1.93 -11.08 4.21
N LYS A 211 -2.33 -10.05 3.50
CA LYS A 211 -1.62 -9.56 2.31
C LYS A 211 -1.08 -8.18 2.62
N ARG A 212 0.24 -8.01 2.48
CA ARG A 212 0.98 -6.77 2.75
C ARG A 212 1.37 -6.10 1.45
N LEU A 213 1.24 -4.78 1.41
CA LEU A 213 1.56 -3.93 0.26
C LEU A 213 2.22 -2.64 0.73
N VAL A 214 2.92 -1.98 -0.19
CA VAL A 214 3.60 -0.72 0.08
C VAL A 214 3.07 0.34 -0.88
N VAL A 215 2.72 1.50 -0.34
CA VAL A 215 2.33 2.68 -1.12
C VAL A 215 3.40 3.74 -0.96
N LEU A 216 4.06 4.10 -2.06
CA LEU A 216 5.12 5.10 -2.06
C LEU A 216 4.60 6.50 -1.74
N PRO A 217 5.48 7.42 -1.29
CA PRO A 217 5.10 8.79 -0.99
C PRO A 217 4.34 9.47 -2.14
N LEU A 218 3.22 10.13 -1.83
CA LEU A 218 2.33 10.83 -2.78
C LEU A 218 1.86 9.96 -3.96
N LYS A 219 1.64 8.66 -3.71
CA LYS A 219 1.09 7.73 -4.71
C LYS A 219 -0.15 7.01 -4.18
N THR A 220 -0.94 6.45 -5.09
CA THR A 220 -1.93 5.41 -4.78
C THR A 220 -1.31 4.03 -4.96
N SER A 221 -1.87 3.03 -4.29
CA SER A 221 -1.62 1.64 -4.63
C SER A 221 -2.27 1.30 -5.97
N TYR A 222 -1.87 0.19 -6.59
CA TYR A 222 -2.76 -0.50 -7.54
C TYR A 222 -4.03 -0.92 -6.80
N CYS A 223 -5.14 -1.03 -7.52
CA CYS A 223 -6.34 -1.54 -6.89
C CYS A 223 -6.26 -3.04 -6.63
N PHE A 224 -6.44 -3.43 -5.37
CA PHE A 224 -6.41 -4.82 -4.95
C PHE A 224 -7.81 -5.42 -4.95
N ASN A 225 -8.13 -6.22 -5.96
CA ASN A 225 -9.42 -6.88 -6.13
C ASN A 225 -9.55 -8.17 -5.30
N ARG A 226 -9.49 -8.02 -3.99
CA ARG A 226 -9.65 -9.13 -3.05
C ARG A 226 -10.70 -8.81 -2.00
N ASN A 227 -11.43 -9.85 -1.60
CA ASN A 227 -12.32 -9.79 -0.45
C ASN A 227 -11.54 -9.29 0.77
N THR A 228 -11.88 -8.11 1.26
CA THR A 228 -11.23 -7.47 2.40
C THR A 228 -12.28 -7.13 3.44
N PHE A 229 -12.14 -7.74 4.62
CA PHE A 229 -13.00 -7.48 5.77
C PHE A 229 -12.33 -6.54 6.77
N SER A 230 -11.00 -6.59 6.87
CA SER A 230 -10.26 -5.68 7.72
C SER A 230 -8.92 -5.30 7.09
N PHE A 231 -8.38 -4.17 7.51
CA PHE A 231 -7.09 -3.66 7.07
C PHE A 231 -6.48 -2.74 8.13
N TRP A 232 -5.19 -2.50 7.97
CA TRP A 232 -4.35 -1.70 8.85
C TRP A 232 -3.31 -1.01 7.97
N GLY A 233 -2.86 0.18 8.37
CA GLY A 233 -1.81 0.89 7.67
C GLY A 233 -0.99 1.75 8.60
N GLU A 234 0.32 1.84 8.34
CA GLU A 234 1.27 2.63 9.11
C GLU A 234 2.25 3.35 8.19
N TYR A 235 2.54 4.60 8.51
CA TYR A 235 3.62 5.33 7.86
C TYR A 235 4.97 4.96 8.45
N VAL A 236 5.87 4.47 7.61
CA VAL A 236 7.19 4.01 8.02
C VAL A 236 8.29 4.84 7.34
N GLY A 237 9.34 5.15 8.10
CA GLY A 237 10.48 5.95 7.67
C GLY A 237 10.90 7.02 8.70
N THR A 238 11.80 7.92 8.30
CA THR A 238 12.35 8.93 9.23
C THR A 238 11.36 10.07 9.46
N LYS A 239 10.65 10.04 10.59
CA LYS A 239 9.69 11.09 10.99
C LYS A 239 10.29 12.51 10.97
N LYS A 240 11.57 12.67 11.33
CA LYS A 240 12.28 13.98 11.27
C LYS A 240 12.27 14.59 9.85
N LYS A 241 12.56 13.79 8.82
CA LYS A 241 12.51 14.24 7.42
C LYS A 241 11.07 14.53 7.01
N ALA A 242 10.14 13.69 7.43
CA ALA A 242 8.71 13.86 7.14
C ALA A 242 8.17 15.19 7.69
N TYR A 243 8.46 15.52 8.96
CA TYR A 243 8.13 16.82 9.55
C TYR A 243 8.81 17.98 8.82
N ALA A 244 10.09 17.84 8.44
CA ALA A 244 10.79 18.89 7.69
C ALA A 244 10.18 19.15 6.30
N TRP A 245 9.59 18.14 5.65
CA TRP A 245 8.90 18.30 4.37
C TRP A 245 7.52 18.95 4.50
N LEU A 246 6.78 18.68 5.59
CA LEU A 246 5.53 19.39 5.86
C LEU A 246 5.77 20.90 5.96
N ASN A 247 6.83 21.30 6.66
CA ASN A 247 7.12 22.70 6.97
C ASN A 247 7.65 23.52 5.77
N ARG A 248 7.94 22.88 4.63
CA ARG A 248 8.37 23.59 3.40
C ARG A 248 7.19 24.20 2.62
N GLY A 249 5.95 23.81 2.93
CA GLY A 249 4.75 24.33 2.26
C GLY A 249 4.13 25.57 2.93
N SER A 250 4.75 26.08 4.00
CA SER A 250 4.20 27.14 4.86
C SER A 250 4.92 28.49 4.72
N SER A 251 5.70 28.68 3.64
CA SER A 251 6.52 29.89 3.39
C SER A 251 5.91 30.76 2.31
#